data_AF-A0A8B7K6W4-F1
#
_entry.id   AF-A0A8B7K6W4-F1
#
_cell.length_a   1.000
_cell.length_b   1.000
_cell.length_c   1.000
_cell.angle_alpha   90.00
_cell.angle_beta   90.00
_cell.angle_gamma   90.00
#
_symmetry.space_group_name_H-M   'P 1'
#
loop_
_entity.id
_entity.type
_entity.pdbx_description
1 polymer ?
#
loop_
_entity_poly.entity_id
_entity_poly.type
_entity_poly.pdbx_seq_one_letter_code
_entity_poly.pdbx_strand_id
1 'polypeptide(L)'
;MAVMGSLLGLLWQRVVTGATLESRRWLCVSSWRADCNRASLTRVHRQTYARLYPVLLVKQDGSTIHIRYREPRRMLTMPVDLDSLSPEERRARFRKREAQLREEKEEEPELSDDFDVEQYKKFWTKK
;
A
#
# COMPACT_ATOMS: atom_id res chain seq x y z
N MET A 1 4.81 -51.92 55.38
CA MET A 1 3.59 -51.13 55.60
C MET A 1 3.40 -50.20 54.42
N ALA A 2 2.32 -50.37 53.67
CA ALA A 2 2.05 -49.63 52.44
C ALA A 2 1.49 -48.24 52.79
N VAL A 3 2.11 -47.18 52.30
CA VAL A 3 1.57 -45.82 52.37
C VAL A 3 0.95 -45.50 51.02
N MET A 4 -0.37 -45.55 50.98
CA MET A 4 -1.20 -44.89 49.97
C MET A 4 -1.35 -43.42 50.34
N GLY A 5 -1.06 -42.51 49.42
CA GLY A 5 -1.29 -41.08 49.60
C GLY A 5 -1.05 -40.33 48.30
N SER A 6 -2.01 -40.39 47.37
CA SER A 6 -2.90 -39.27 47.03
C SER A 6 -2.25 -38.19 46.16
N LEU A 7 -2.48 -38.33 44.85
CA LEU A 7 -2.32 -37.28 43.84
C LEU A 7 -3.47 -36.28 44.02
N LEU A 8 -3.23 -35.06 44.50
CA LEU A 8 -4.14 -33.93 44.22
C LEU A 8 -3.54 -32.56 44.55
N GLY A 9 -3.60 -31.65 43.57
CA GLY A 9 -3.68 -30.20 43.77
C GLY A 9 -2.35 -29.45 43.71
N LEU A 10 -2.19 -28.33 43.01
CA LEU A 10 -3.12 -27.43 42.32
C LEU A 10 -2.31 -26.74 41.22
N LEU A 11 -2.63 -27.01 39.96
CA LEU A 11 -2.17 -26.21 38.84
C LEU A 11 -2.83 -24.83 38.96
N TRP A 12 -2.09 -23.82 39.40
CA TRP A 12 -2.53 -22.43 39.38
C TRP A 12 -2.64 -21.96 37.92
N GLN A 13 -3.76 -22.29 37.28
CA GLN A 13 -4.19 -21.58 36.09
C GLN A 13 -4.69 -20.21 36.53
N ARG A 14 -3.83 -19.20 36.36
CA ARG A 14 -4.29 -17.81 36.27
C ARG A 14 -5.20 -17.68 35.06
N VAL A 15 -6.49 -17.96 35.25
CA VAL A 15 -7.54 -17.46 34.38
C VAL A 15 -7.53 -15.94 34.57
N VAL A 16 -6.99 -15.22 33.58
CA VAL A 16 -7.26 -13.78 33.46
C VAL A 16 -8.72 -13.68 33.04
N THR A 17 -9.62 -13.66 34.02
CA THR A 17 -10.99 -13.22 33.84
C THR A 17 -10.91 -11.78 33.35
N GLY A 18 -11.06 -11.59 32.05
CA GLY A 18 -11.16 -10.27 31.45
C GLY A 18 -12.29 -9.52 32.15
N ALA A 19 -11.93 -8.50 32.92
CA ALA A 19 -12.91 -7.61 33.54
C ALA A 19 -13.81 -7.08 32.44
N THR A 20 -15.10 -7.42 32.50
CA THR A 20 -16.12 -6.74 31.73
C THR A 20 -16.08 -5.27 32.16
N LEU A 21 -15.54 -4.42 31.30
CA LEU A 21 -15.68 -2.97 31.44
C LEU A 21 -17.18 -2.69 31.46
N GLU A 22 -17.70 -2.41 32.66
CA GLU A 22 -19.01 -1.82 32.92
C GLU A 22 -19.21 -0.71 31.88
N SER A 23 -20.08 -1.00 30.92
CA SER A 23 -20.42 -0.12 29.83
C SER A 23 -21.18 1.07 30.42
N ARG A 24 -20.45 2.13 30.78
CA ARG A 24 -21.04 3.45 30.95
C ARG A 24 -21.68 3.83 29.62
N ARG A 25 -22.98 3.56 29.51
CA ARG A 25 -23.82 3.99 28.39
C ARG A 25 -23.94 5.50 28.46
N TRP A 26 -22.99 6.19 27.85
CA TRP A 26 -23.18 7.57 27.43
C TRP A 26 -24.25 7.56 26.35
N LEU A 27 -25.45 8.05 26.67
CA LEU A 27 -26.51 8.28 25.70
C LEU A 27 -26.02 9.34 24.71
N CYS A 28 -25.47 8.90 23.58
CA CYS A 28 -25.16 9.79 22.48
C CYS A 28 -26.48 10.21 21.81
N VAL A 29 -27.01 11.36 22.22
CA VAL A 29 -28.05 12.08 21.48
C VAL A 29 -27.37 12.68 20.25
N SER A 30 -27.11 11.86 19.24
CA SER A 30 -26.68 12.36 17.94
C SER A 30 -27.89 12.94 17.21
N SER A 31 -27.77 14.15 16.66
CA SER A 31 -28.77 14.70 15.74
C SER A 31 -29.06 13.71 14.59
N TRP A 32 -30.25 13.78 13.98
CA TRP A 32 -30.67 13.02 12.78
C TRP A 32 -29.84 13.32 11.51
N ARG A 33 -28.59 13.74 11.66
CA ARG A 33 -27.66 14.01 10.56
C ARG A 33 -26.79 12.79 10.34
N ALA A 34 -26.68 12.39 9.08
CA ALA A 34 -25.85 11.26 8.67
C ALA A 34 -24.38 11.69 8.66
N ASP A 35 -23.73 11.65 9.82
CA ASP A 35 -22.31 11.99 9.96
C ASP A 35 -21.41 10.78 9.63
N CYS A 36 -20.36 11.02 8.85
CA CYS A 36 -19.37 10.01 8.45
C CYS A 36 -18.67 9.35 9.66
N ASN A 37 -18.61 10.07 10.78
CA ASN A 37 -17.89 9.66 11.99
C ASN A 37 -18.71 8.74 12.90
N ARG A 38 -20.02 8.56 12.63
CA ARG A 38 -20.91 7.79 13.50
C ARG A 38 -20.44 6.36 13.74
N ALA A 39 -19.84 5.73 12.73
CA ALA A 39 -19.35 4.35 12.79
C ALA A 39 -17.88 4.20 12.38
N SER A 40 -17.09 5.29 12.39
CA SER A 40 -15.69 5.25 11.95
C SER A 40 -14.76 4.64 13.02
N LEU A 41 -15.03 4.89 14.30
CA LEU A 41 -14.23 4.40 15.42
C LEU A 41 -14.64 2.98 15.81
N THR A 42 -13.91 1.98 15.32
CA THR A 42 -14.22 0.56 15.54
C THR A 42 -12.99 -0.27 15.89
N ARG A 43 -13.16 -1.55 16.27
CA ARG A 43 -12.08 -2.54 16.46
C ARG A 43 -12.42 -3.87 15.77
N VAL A 44 -11.46 -4.78 15.67
CA VAL A 44 -11.72 -6.14 15.17
C VAL A 44 -12.38 -6.96 16.30
N HIS A 45 -13.56 -7.52 16.03
CA HIS A 45 -14.36 -8.25 17.02
C HIS A 45 -14.13 -9.77 16.94
N ARG A 46 -12.87 -10.20 16.88
CA ARG A 46 -12.47 -11.62 16.90
C ARG A 46 -11.62 -11.89 18.13
N GLN A 47 -11.70 -13.10 18.69
CA GLN A 47 -10.91 -13.49 19.87
C GLN A 47 -9.41 -13.57 19.54
N THR A 48 -9.07 -14.16 18.40
CA THR A 48 -7.69 -14.26 17.90
C THR A 48 -7.60 -13.62 16.51
N TYR A 49 -6.74 -12.63 16.34
CA TYR A 49 -6.49 -11.97 15.05
C TYR A 49 -5.05 -11.49 14.96
N ALA A 50 -4.49 -11.51 13.75
CA ALA A 50 -3.18 -10.93 13.48
C ALA A 50 -3.26 -9.39 13.52
N ARG A 51 -2.17 -8.73 13.85
CA ARG A 51 -2.09 -7.27 13.85
C ARG A 51 -2.37 -6.72 12.46
N LEU A 52 -3.24 -5.72 12.38
CA LEU A 52 -3.53 -4.98 11.16
C LEU A 52 -3.12 -3.52 11.33
N TYR A 53 -2.63 -2.92 10.25
CA TYR A 53 -2.14 -1.57 10.21
C TYR A 53 -3.09 -0.68 9.39
N PRO A 54 -3.31 0.58 9.80
CA PRO A 54 -4.06 1.53 8.98
C PRO A 54 -3.22 1.92 7.76
N VAL A 55 -3.79 1.75 6.58
CA VAL A 55 -3.15 2.04 5.29
C VAL A 55 -4.08 2.89 4.44
N LEU A 56 -3.51 3.85 3.71
CA LEU A 56 -4.23 4.67 2.74
C LEU A 56 -4.40 3.90 1.42
N LEU A 57 -5.63 3.53 1.06
CA LEU A 57 -5.94 3.00 -0.26
C LEU A 57 -6.34 4.14 -1.19
N VAL A 58 -5.55 4.35 -2.24
CA VAL A 58 -5.84 5.25 -3.35
C VAL A 58 -6.59 4.47 -4.42
N LYS A 59 -7.81 4.91 -4.74
CA LYS A 59 -8.63 4.35 -5.82
C LYS A 59 -8.17 4.85 -7.19
N GLN A 60 -8.72 4.28 -8.26
CA GLN A 60 -8.48 4.71 -9.64
C GLN A 60 -8.84 6.19 -9.88
N ASP A 61 -9.89 6.68 -9.21
CA ASP A 61 -10.33 8.08 -9.27
C ASP A 61 -9.44 9.04 -8.47
N GLY A 62 -8.39 8.54 -7.80
CA GLY A 62 -7.54 9.31 -6.89
C GLY A 62 -8.14 9.55 -5.49
N SER A 63 -9.39 9.14 -5.25
CA SER A 63 -10.00 9.19 -3.92
C SER A 63 -9.30 8.25 -2.93
N THR A 64 -9.26 8.63 -1.65
CA THR A 64 -8.50 7.93 -0.61
C THR A 64 -9.39 7.42 0.51
N ILE A 65 -9.12 6.20 0.97
CA ILE A 65 -9.84 5.58 2.08
C ILE A 65 -8.85 4.88 3.03
N HIS A 66 -9.08 5.01 4.33
CA HIS A 66 -8.30 4.29 5.34
C HIS A 66 -8.83 2.87 5.51
N ILE A 67 -7.95 1.88 5.31
CA ILE A 67 -8.28 0.46 5.44
C ILE A 67 -7.27 -0.21 6.39
N ARG A 68 -7.68 -1.30 7.04
CA ARG A 68 -6.80 -2.15 7.84
C ARG A 68 -6.15 -3.23 6.97
N TYR A 69 -4.83 -3.21 6.85
CA TYR A 69 -4.05 -4.13 6.02
C TYR A 69 -3.09 -4.97 6.87
N ARG A 70 -2.61 -6.10 6.32
CA ARG A 70 -1.73 -7.04 7.03
C ARG A 70 -0.33 -6.47 7.24
N GLU A 71 0.19 -5.84 6.20
CA GLU A 71 1.53 -5.25 6.21
C GLU A 71 1.48 -3.76 6.56
N PRO A 72 2.48 -3.23 7.27
CA PRO A 72 2.58 -1.82 7.63
C PRO A 72 3.04 -0.96 6.44
N ARG A 73 2.28 -0.93 5.35
CA ARG A 73 2.53 -0.06 4.19
C ARG A 73 1.90 1.31 4.45
N ARG A 74 2.51 2.39 3.95
CA ARG A 74 1.94 3.74 4.09
C ARG A 74 0.73 3.95 3.18
N MET A 75 0.84 3.47 1.94
CA MET A 75 -0.15 3.67 0.90
C MET A 75 -0.19 2.48 -0.06
N LEU A 76 -1.39 2.19 -0.57
CA LEU A 76 -1.66 1.22 -1.63
C LEU A 76 -2.36 1.95 -2.77
N THR A 77 -1.91 1.73 -4.00
CA THR A 77 -2.52 2.30 -5.20
C THR A 77 -3.28 1.23 -5.95
N MET A 78 -4.55 1.49 -6.24
CA MET A 78 -5.37 0.62 -7.07
C MET A 78 -5.00 0.87 -8.54
N PRO A 79 -4.54 -0.16 -9.28
CA PRO A 79 -4.27 0.00 -10.70
C PRO A 79 -5.56 0.22 -11.48
N VAL A 80 -5.45 0.89 -12.61
CA VAL A 80 -6.53 0.99 -13.60
C VAL A 80 -6.71 -0.38 -14.25
N ASP A 81 -7.95 -0.84 -14.31
CA ASP A 81 -8.30 -2.09 -14.97
C ASP A 81 -8.27 -1.90 -16.49
N LEU A 82 -7.64 -2.82 -17.24
CA LEU A 82 -7.48 -2.67 -18.68
C LEU A 82 -8.70 -3.17 -19.45
N ASP A 83 -9.43 -4.11 -18.88
CA ASP A 83 -10.57 -4.78 -19.52
C ASP A 83 -11.81 -3.88 -19.56
N SER A 84 -11.94 -2.98 -18.59
CA SER A 84 -13.02 -1.99 -18.53
C SER A 84 -12.84 -0.81 -19.50
N LEU A 85 -11.62 -0.57 -20.01
CA LEU A 85 -11.33 0.54 -20.90
C LEU A 85 -11.86 0.31 -22.32
N SER A 86 -12.25 1.39 -22.98
CA SER A 86 -12.54 1.37 -24.42
C SER A 86 -11.28 0.97 -25.22
N PRO A 87 -11.45 0.31 -26.38
CA PRO A 87 -10.30 -0.13 -27.19
C PRO A 87 -9.45 1.06 -27.68
N GLU A 88 -10.06 2.23 -27.84
CA GLU A 88 -9.38 3.46 -28.26
C GLU A 88 -8.49 4.01 -27.14
N GLU A 89 -9.02 4.15 -25.93
CA GLU A 89 -8.24 4.58 -24.75
C GLU A 89 -7.11 3.60 -24.45
N ARG A 90 -7.38 2.30 -24.60
CA ARG A 90 -6.37 1.26 -24.42
C ARG A 90 -5.22 1.45 -25.41
N ARG A 91 -5.50 1.65 -26.70
CA ARG A 91 -4.50 1.95 -27.74
C ARG A 91 -3.73 3.24 -27.44
N ALA A 92 -4.42 4.30 -27.02
CA ALA A 92 -3.78 5.57 -26.66
C ALA A 92 -2.79 5.41 -25.50
N ARG A 93 -3.14 4.62 -24.47
CA ARG A 93 -2.24 4.29 -23.36
C ARG A 93 -1.04 3.47 -23.79
N PHE A 94 -1.22 2.49 -24.68
CA PHE A 94 -0.10 1.73 -25.23
C PHE A 94 0.87 2.61 -26.00
N ARG A 95 0.37 3.49 -26.88
CA ARG A 95 1.21 4.46 -27.60
C ARG A 95 1.97 5.39 -26.64
N LYS A 96 1.32 5.86 -25.57
CA LYS A 96 1.98 6.70 -24.56
C LYS A 96 3.12 5.97 -23.85
N ARG A 97 2.95 4.67 -23.54
CA ARG A 97 4.00 3.85 -22.94
C ARG A 97 5.17 3.61 -23.91
N GLU A 98 4.86 3.31 -25.17
CA GLU A 98 5.88 3.12 -26.21
C GLU A 98 6.67 4.40 -26.47
N ALA A 99 6.01 5.57 -26.48
CA ALA A 99 6.66 6.86 -26.62
C ALA A 99 7.66 7.11 -25.47
N GLN A 100 7.27 6.88 -24.22
CA GLN A 100 8.18 7.03 -23.07
C GLN A 100 9.40 6.10 -23.17
N LEU A 101 9.18 4.84 -23.56
CA LEU A 101 10.27 3.87 -23.72
C LEU A 101 11.16 4.18 -24.92
N ARG A 102 10.64 4.87 -25.94
CA ARG A 102 11.39 5.31 -27.11
C ARG A 102 12.21 6.55 -26.80
N GLU A 103 11.66 7.51 -26.06
CA GLU A 103 12.40 8.67 -25.54
C GLU A 103 13.58 8.23 -24.67
N GLU A 104 13.41 7.22 -23.81
CA GLU A 104 14.51 6.62 -23.02
C GLU A 104 15.59 5.92 -23.88
N LYS A 105 15.25 5.49 -25.10
CA LYS A 105 16.20 4.82 -26.03
C LYS A 105 16.85 5.77 -27.02
N GLU A 106 16.17 6.87 -27.33
CA GLU A 106 16.63 7.94 -28.21
C GLU A 106 17.34 9.05 -27.42
N GLU A 107 17.87 8.75 -26.22
CA GLU A 107 18.88 9.59 -25.56
C GLU A 107 19.94 9.93 -26.60
N GLU A 108 19.90 11.20 -27.00
CA GLU A 108 20.39 11.87 -28.21
C GLU A 108 20.95 10.96 -29.32
N PRO A 109 20.43 11.04 -30.58
CA PRO A 109 21.29 10.62 -31.68
C PRO A 109 22.54 11.47 -31.56
N GLU A 110 23.66 10.86 -31.15
CA GLU A 110 24.97 11.49 -31.25
C GLU A 110 25.01 11.99 -32.69
N LEU A 111 24.89 13.32 -32.86
CA LEU A 111 25.01 13.95 -34.16
C LEU A 111 26.43 13.62 -34.55
N SER A 112 26.58 12.54 -35.34
CA SER A 112 27.88 12.09 -35.76
C SER A 112 28.41 13.19 -36.66
N ASP A 113 29.26 14.04 -36.11
CA ASP A 113 30.01 14.99 -36.90
C ASP A 113 30.77 14.17 -37.95
N ASP A 114 30.67 14.57 -39.22
CA ASP A 114 31.49 14.06 -40.32
C ASP A 114 32.94 14.57 -40.15
N PHE A 115 33.54 14.25 -39.00
CA PHE A 115 34.87 14.70 -38.62
C PHE A 115 35.93 13.92 -39.41
N ASP A 116 36.43 14.55 -40.46
CA ASP A 116 37.49 14.00 -41.28
C ASP A 116 38.87 14.44 -40.79
N VAL A 117 39.59 13.49 -40.17
CA VAL A 117 40.93 13.70 -39.59
C VAL A 117 41.91 14.24 -40.63
N GLU A 118 41.74 13.89 -41.91
CA GLU A 118 42.66 14.29 -42.98
C GLU A 118 42.63 15.80 -43.26
N GLN A 119 41.47 16.43 -43.10
CA GLN A 119 41.29 17.86 -43.34
C GLN A 119 42.01 18.71 -42.29
N TYR A 120 42.08 18.21 -41.05
CA TYR A 120 42.66 18.92 -39.91
C TYR A 120 44.14 18.64 -39.66
N LYS A 121 44.73 17.60 -40.28
CA LYS A 121 46.18 17.30 -40.22
C LYS A 121 47.05 18.50 -40.58
N LYS A 122 46.57 19.39 -41.46
CA LYS A 122 47.26 20.61 -41.94
C LYS A 122 47.60 21.59 -40.83
N PHE A 123 46.88 21.55 -39.71
CA PHE A 123 47.06 22.48 -38.59
C PHE A 123 47.95 21.92 -37.46
N TRP A 124 48.44 20.68 -37.58
CA TRP A 124 49.21 20.02 -36.50
C TRP A 124 50.65 20.50 -36.40
N THR A 125 51.25 20.90 -37.52
CA THR A 125 52.57 21.53 -37.54
C THR A 125 52.42 23.04 -37.57
N LYS A 126 52.80 23.70 -36.48
CA LYS A 126 52.97 25.16 -36.47
C LYS A 126 54.23 25.53 -37.24
N LYS A 127 54.06 26.45 -38.19
CA LYS A 127 55.17 27.16 -38.84
C LYS A 127 55.98 27.95 -37.82
#